data_AF-A0A1E5KZ91-F1
#
_entry.id   AF-A0A1E5KZ91-F1
#
_cell.length_a   1.000
_cell.length_b   1.000
_cell.length_c   1.000
_cell.angle_alpha   90.00
_cell.angle_beta   90.00
_cell.angle_gamma   90.00
#
_symmetry.space_group_name_H-M   'P 1'
#
loop_
_entity.id
_entity.type
_entity.pdbx_description
1 polymer ?
#
loop_
_entity_poly.entity_id
_entity_poly.type
_entity_poly.pdbx_seq_one_letter_code
_entity_poly.pdbx_strand_id
1 'polypeptide(L)' 'MVKIDREQFQWLDSQLPNGVRPEGYTWHHSEVSGKMELVEFGINNSTWHKGGRAPGNWANSPR' A
#
# COMPACT_ATOMS: atom_id res chain seq x y z
N MET A 1 16.58 3.40 -7.70
CA MET A 1 16.65 3.04 -6.27
C MET A 1 15.25 2.67 -5.83
N VAL A 2 14.96 1.38 -5.66
CA VAL A 2 13.65 0.93 -5.12
C VAL A 2 13.71 1.17 -3.62
N LYS A 3 12.99 2.18 -3.14
CA LYS A 3 12.84 2.40 -1.70
C LYS A 3 12.18 1.18 -1.09
N ILE A 4 12.70 0.69 0.04
CA ILE A 4 12.09 -0.41 0.79
C ILE A 4 10.64 -0.06 1.17
N ASP A 5 9.74 -1.05 1.25
CA ASP A 5 8.30 -0.84 1.49
C ASP A 5 8.01 0.12 2.65
N ARG A 6 8.81 0.03 3.73
CA ARG A 6 8.72 0.93 4.90
C ARG A 6 8.93 2.40 4.54
N GLU A 7 9.94 2.71 3.75
CA GLU A 7 10.23 4.10 3.33
C GLU A 7 9.14 4.64 2.40
N GLN A 8 8.55 3.78 1.56
CA GLN A 8 7.44 4.15 0.70
C GLN A 8 6.19 4.47 1.53
N PHE A 9 5.86 3.64 2.53
CA PHE A 9 4.73 3.91 3.42
C PHE A 9 4.94 5.14 4.30
N GLN A 10 6.16 5.36 4.81
CA GLN A 10 6.49 6.59 5.54
C GLN A 10 6.34 7.84 4.66
N TRP A 11 6.76 7.76 3.39
CA TRP A 11 6.54 8.84 2.45
C TRP A 11 5.05 9.08 2.21
N LEU A 12 4.25 8.03 2.00
CA LEU A 12 2.80 8.17 1.84
C LEU A 12 2.12 8.78 3.07
N ASP A 13 2.49 8.33 4.28
CA ASP A 13 1.97 8.86 5.53
C ASP A 13 2.29 10.36 5.66
N SER A 14 3.50 10.79 5.27
CA SER A 14 3.90 12.21 5.27
C SER A 14 3.04 13.12 4.38
N GLN A 15 2.29 12.57 3.42
CA GLN A 15 1.41 13.35 2.55
C GLN A 15 0.04 13.62 3.20
N LEU A 16 -0.24 13.03 4.37
CA LEU A 16 -1.49 13.23 5.11
C LEU A 16 -1.44 14.53 5.94
N PRO A 17 -2.61 15.10 6.35
CA PRO A 17 -2.69 16.38 7.08
C PRO A 17 -1.94 16.47 8.41
N ASN A 18 -1.36 15.38 8.90
CA ASN A 18 -0.59 15.26 10.13
C ASN A 18 0.62 14.31 9.99
N GLY A 19 0.92 13.82 8.78
CA GLY A 19 1.95 12.81 8.59
C GLY A 19 1.62 11.44 9.20
N VAL A 20 0.38 11.22 9.66
CA VAL A 20 -0.01 10.05 10.45
C VAL A 20 -1.24 9.40 9.82
N ARG A 21 -1.11 8.11 9.53
CA ARG A 21 -2.24 7.32 9.05
C ARG A 21 -3.29 7.16 10.15
N PRO A 22 -4.58 7.43 9.85
CA PRO A 22 -5.66 7.18 10.79
C PRO A 22 -5.69 5.71 11.24
N GLU A 23 -6.09 5.49 12.50
CA GLU A 23 -6.26 4.14 13.03
C GLU A 23 -7.30 3.38 12.20
N GLY A 24 -7.03 2.11 11.92
CA GLY A 24 -7.91 1.27 11.12
C GLY A 24 -7.83 1.50 9.61
N TYR A 25 -6.90 2.32 9.10
CA TYR A 25 -6.66 2.50 7.67
C TYR A 25 -5.34 1.87 7.23
N THR A 26 -5.25 1.48 5.96
CA THR A 26 -4.02 0.99 5.34
C THR A 26 -3.92 1.43 3.88
N TRP A 27 -2.70 1.42 3.34
CA TRP A 27 -2.43 1.77 1.95
C TRP A 27 -2.73 0.58 1.04
N HIS A 28 -3.70 0.74 0.15
CA HIS A 28 -4.10 -0.20 -0.88
C HIS A 28 -3.50 0.20 -2.23
N HIS A 29 -3.02 -0.79 -2.98
CA HIS A 29 -2.57 -0.58 -4.35
C HIS A 29 -3.78 -0.67 -5.27
N SER A 30 -4.10 0.43 -5.97
CA SER A 30 -5.19 0.41 -6.95
C SER A 30 -4.81 -0.39 -8.20
N GLU A 31 -5.80 -0.68 -9.05
CA GLU A 31 -5.55 -1.30 -10.37
C GLU A 31 -4.73 -0.40 -11.31
N VAL A 32 -4.68 0.90 -11.03
CA VAL A 32 -3.83 1.85 -11.75
C VAL A 32 -2.43 1.81 -11.13
N SER A 33 -1.44 1.38 -11.94
CA SER A 33 -0.05 1.28 -11.50
C SER A 33 0.47 2.61 -10.94
N GLY A 34 1.09 2.56 -9.76
CA GLY A 34 1.67 3.72 -9.09
C GLY A 34 0.67 4.57 -8.28
N LYS A 35 -0.63 4.27 -8.34
CA LYS A 35 -1.64 4.95 -7.50
C LYS A 35 -1.89 4.16 -6.21
N MET A 36 -1.76 4.88 -5.10
CA MET A 36 -2.02 4.39 -3.75
C MET A 36 -3.31 4.99 -3.23
N GLU A 37 -4.14 4.17 -2.61
CA GLU A 37 -5.40 4.58 -2.01
C GLU A 37 -5.39 4.27 -0.52
N LEU A 38 -5.77 5.25 0.30
CA LEU A 38 -5.91 5.04 1.73
C LEU A 38 -7.31 4.51 2.00
N VAL A 39 -7.42 3.29 2.51
CA VAL A 39 -8.70 2.61 2.70
C VAL A 39 -8.80 1.97 4.08
N GLU A 40 -10.02 1.75 4.55
CA GLU A 40 -10.27 1.06 5.81
C GLU A 40 -9.78 -0.39 5.75
N PHE A 41 -9.04 -0.81 6.78
CA PHE A 41 -8.49 -2.15 6.92
C PHE A 41 -9.58 -3.22 6.86
N GLY A 42 -10.76 -2.92 7.42
CA GLY A 42 -11.92 -3.82 7.37
C GLY A 42 -12.38 -4.14 5.94
N ILE A 43 -12.32 -3.17 5.03
CA ILE A 43 -12.64 -3.36 3.60
C ILE A 43 -11.49 -4.10 2.89
N ASN A 44 -10.24 -3.76 3.21
CA ASN A 44 -9.06 -4.39 2.63
C ASN A 44 -8.89 -5.88 2.97
N ASN A 45 -9.46 -6.36 4.06
CA ASN A 45 -9.43 -7.78 4.43
C ASN A 45 -10.57 -8.60 3.80
N SER A 46 -11.55 -7.94 3.16
CA SER A 46 -12.73 -8.61 2.55
C SER A 46 -12.59 -8.79 1.04
N THR A 47 -11.78 -7.97 0.36
CA THR A 47 -11.54 -8.08 -1.09
C THR A 47 -10.28 -8.91 -1.38
N TRP A 48 -10.44 -10.04 -2.08
CA TRP A 48 -9.33 -10.87 -2.55
C TRP A 48 -8.32 -10.05 -3.37
N HIS A 49 -7.04 -10.06 -2.97
CA HIS A 49 -5.96 -9.42 -3.71
C HIS A 49 -5.71 -10.12 -5.05
N LYS A 50 -6.34 -9.68 -6.14
CA LYS A 50 -5.87 -9.99 -7.49
C LYS A 50 -4.79 -8.99 -7.88
N GLY A 51 -3.52 -9.38 -7.78
CA GLY A 51 -2.39 -8.62 -8.36
C GLY A 51 -1.15 -8.42 -7.49
N GLY A 52 -1.16 -8.74 -6.19
CA GLY A 52 -0.01 -8.44 -5.32
C GLY A 52 1.26 -9.28 -5.59
N ARG A 53 1.10 -10.59 -5.86
CA ARG A 53 2.20 -11.58 -5.94
C ARG A 53 2.50 -12.10 -7.36
N ALA A 54 2.28 -11.28 -8.40
CA ALA A 54 2.74 -11.66 -9.73
C ALA A 54 4.20 -11.22 -9.94
N PRO A 55 5.01 -11.96 -10.75
CA PRO A 55 6.34 -11.52 -11.15
C PRO A 55 6.26 -10.11 -11.77
N GLY A 56 7.02 -9.16 -11.21
CA GLY A 56 7.01 -7.75 -11.64
C GLY A 56 6.12 -6.80 -10.83
N ASN A 57 5.36 -7.30 -9.86
CA ASN A 57 4.51 -6.47 -8.98
C ASN A 57 5.14 -6.26 -7.58
N TRP A 58 4.65 -5.24 -6.89
CA TRP A 58 5.21 -4.68 -5.65
C TRP A 58 5.41 -5.69 -4.50
N ALA A 59 4.63 -6.77 -4.39
CA ALA A 59 4.79 -7.78 -3.34
C ALA A 59 5.56 -9.03 -3.79
N ASN A 60 6.33 -8.96 -4.89
CA ASN A 60 7.26 -10.02 -5.31
C ASN A 60 8.58 -9.94 -4.51
N SER A 61 8.52 -10.27 -3.21
CA SER A 61 9.73 -10.45 -2.40
C SER A 61 10.17 -11.92 -2.41
N PRO A 62 11.47 -12.24 -2.64
CA PRO A 62 12.00 -13.58 -2.46
C PRO A 62 11.81 -14.03 -1.01
N ARG A 63 11.49 -15.32 -0.80
CA ARG A 63 11.44 -15.93 0.53
C ARG A 63 12.83 -16.20 1.08
#